data_AF-A0A2V5WT81-F1
#
_entry.id   AF-A0A2V5WT81-F1
#
_cell.length_a   1.000
_cell.length_b   1.000
_cell.length_c   1.000
_cell.angle_alpha   90.00
_cell.angle_beta   90.00
_cell.angle_gamma   90.00
#
_symmetry.space_group_name_H-M   'P 1'
#
loop_
_entity.id
_entity.type
_entity.pdbx_description
1 polymer ?
#
loop_
_entity_poly.entity_id
_entity_poly.type
_entity_poly.pdbx_seq_one_letter_code
_entity_poly.pdbx_strand_id
1 'polypeptide(L)'
;RSSRSVGAQIAEAWRRRKYEAVFVNKLNEAEGEAAETQVWIMHAVDCDYLSKRDARELHRLYDRVLGKLVAMGNNPMPWLLQRTRNV
;
A
#
# COMPACT_ATOMS: atom_id res chain seq x y z
N ARG A 1 -11.40 -1.63 8.13
CA ARG A 1 -10.50 -2.80 8.33
C ARG A 1 -9.30 -2.66 7.42
N SER A 2 -9.55 -2.56 6.12
CA SER A 2 -8.56 -2.38 5.06
C SER A 2 -7.58 -1.23 5.28
N SER A 3 -8.04 -0.06 5.72
CA SER A 3 -7.16 1.09 6.01
C SER A 3 -6.01 0.78 6.98
N ARG A 4 -6.28 -0.04 8.02
CA ARG A 4 -5.27 -0.50 8.99
C ARG A 4 -4.42 -1.65 8.42
N SER A 5 -4.99 -2.46 7.53
CA SER A 5 -4.31 -3.55 6.83
C SER A 5 -3.18 -3.02 5.95
N VAL A 6 -3.39 -1.90 5.22
CA VAL A 6 -2.34 -1.28 4.38
C VAL A 6 -1.02 -1.11 5.12
N GLY A 7 -1.05 -0.49 6.31
CA GLY A 7 0.15 -0.29 7.13
C GLY A 7 0.77 -1.60 7.60
N ALA A 8 -0.04 -2.59 7.98
CA ALA A 8 0.44 -3.91 8.41
C ALA A 8 1.15 -4.66 7.26
N GLN A 9 0.57 -4.62 6.06
CA GLN A 9 1.11 -5.25 4.86
C GLN A 9 2.44 -4.60 4.43
N ILE A 10 2.54 -3.26 4.49
CA ILE A 10 3.80 -2.53 4.25
C ILE A 10 4.86 -2.93 5.27
N ALA A 11 4.51 -3.01 6.56
CA ALA A 11 5.45 -3.42 7.60
C ALA A 11 5.95 -4.85 7.38
N GLU A 12 5.07 -5.76 6.96
CA GLU A 12 5.45 -7.13 6.62
C GLU A 12 6.35 -7.20 5.38
N ALA A 13 6.01 -6.46 4.32
CA ALA A 13 6.85 -6.32 3.12
C ALA A 13 8.26 -5.89 3.54
N TRP A 14 8.36 -4.87 4.40
CA TRP A 14 9.64 -4.34 4.86
C TRP A 14 10.52 -5.38 5.57
N ARG A 15 9.92 -6.39 6.23
CA ARG A 15 10.62 -7.51 6.87
C ARG A 15 11.04 -8.62 5.89
N ARG A 16 10.51 -8.62 4.67
CA ARG A 16 10.70 -9.67 3.65
C ARG A 16 11.61 -9.25 2.48
N ARG A 17 12.30 -8.11 2.59
CA ARG A 17 13.23 -7.54 1.58
C ARG A 17 14.45 -8.39 1.19
N LYS A 18 14.62 -9.58 1.77
CA LYS A 18 15.64 -10.58 1.36
C LYS A 18 15.24 -11.36 0.11
N TYR A 19 13.93 -11.42 -0.18
CA TYR A 19 13.38 -12.18 -1.30
C TYR A 19 12.46 -11.26 -2.10
N GLU A 20 12.89 -10.88 -3.30
CA GLU A 20 12.20 -9.92 -4.15
C GLU A 20 10.73 -10.28 -4.39
N ALA A 21 10.47 -11.50 -4.87
CA ALA A 21 9.10 -11.94 -5.16
C ALA A 21 8.17 -11.84 -3.94
N VAL A 22 8.68 -12.14 -2.74
CA VAL A 22 7.90 -12.08 -1.51
C VAL A 22 7.68 -10.62 -1.07
N PHE A 23 8.70 -9.76 -1.23
CA PHE A 23 8.58 -8.33 -0.97
C PHE A 23 7.54 -7.68 -1.87
N VAL A 24 7.64 -7.90 -3.18
CA VAL A 24 6.70 -7.37 -4.19
C VAL A 24 5.29 -7.90 -3.94
N ASN A 25 5.12 -9.20 -3.68
CA ASN A 25 3.81 -9.76 -3.38
C ASN A 25 3.14 -9.08 -2.18
N LYS A 26 3.89 -8.77 -1.12
CA LYS A 26 3.34 -8.06 0.04
C LYS A 26 3.00 -6.59 -0.23
N LEU A 27 3.74 -5.92 -1.13
CA LEU A 27 3.36 -4.59 -1.61
C LEU A 27 2.04 -4.65 -2.40
N ASN A 28 1.86 -5.64 -3.28
CA ASN A 28 0.62 -5.83 -4.02
C ASN A 28 -0.59 -6.10 -3.09
N GLU A 29 -0.40 -6.88 -2.02
CA GLU A 29 -1.44 -7.05 -1.01
C GLU A 29 -1.80 -5.72 -0.32
N ALA A 30 -0.81 -4.84 -0.05
CA ALA A 30 -1.06 -3.50 0.47
C ALA A 30 -1.80 -2.59 -0.53
N GLU A 31 -1.52 -2.72 -1.84
CA GLU A 31 -2.24 -2.02 -2.90
C GLU A 31 -3.71 -2.44 -2.95
N GLY A 32 -3.99 -3.74 -2.85
CA GLY A 32 -5.35 -4.26 -2.79
C GLY A 32 -6.15 -3.68 -1.61
N GLU A 33 -5.55 -3.63 -0.43
CA GLU A 33 -6.18 -3.06 0.77
C GLU A 33 -6.36 -1.52 0.68
N ALA A 34 -5.44 -0.83 -0.02
CA ALA A 34 -5.56 0.60 -0.29
C ALA A 34 -6.71 0.90 -1.26
N ALA A 35 -6.82 0.12 -2.34
CA ALA A 35 -7.94 0.20 -3.28
C ALA A 35 -9.28 -0.15 -2.62
N GLU A 36 -9.32 -1.19 -1.78
CA GLU A 36 -10.52 -1.53 -0.99
C GLU A 36 -10.91 -0.36 -0.09
N THR A 37 -9.94 0.33 0.51
CA THR A 37 -10.22 1.52 1.33
C THR A 37 -10.84 2.66 0.50
N GLN A 38 -10.37 2.89 -0.73
CA GLN A 38 -10.97 3.89 -1.63
C GLN A 38 -12.43 3.55 -1.97
N VAL A 39 -12.75 2.27 -2.19
CA VAL A 39 -14.15 1.82 -2.37
C VAL A 39 -15.00 2.14 -1.14
N TRP A 40 -14.51 1.87 0.07
CA TRP A 40 -15.24 2.20 1.30
C TRP A 40 -15.43 3.70 1.50
N ILE A 41 -14.45 4.52 1.10
CA ILE A 41 -14.59 5.99 1.11
C ILE A 41 -15.73 6.42 0.18
N MET A 42 -15.86 5.84 -1.01
CA MET A 42 -16.95 6.14 -1.93
C MET A 42 -18.31 5.72 -1.36
N HIS A 43 -18.43 4.51 -0.80
CA HIS A 43 -19.66 4.09 -0.14
C HIS A 43 -20.05 4.98 1.04
N ALA A 44 -19.09 5.48 1.82
CA ALA A 44 -19.38 6.41 2.89
C ALA A 44 -19.95 7.74 2.37
N VAL A 45 -19.58 8.18 1.17
CA VAL A 45 -20.20 9.34 0.50
C VAL A 45 -21.60 9.00 0.02
N ASP A 46 -21.80 7.84 -0.61
CA ASP A 46 -23.10 7.42 -1.15
C ASP A 46 -24.16 7.27 -0.04
N CYS A 47 -23.72 6.91 1.17
CA CYS A 47 -24.57 6.80 2.35
C CYS A 47 -24.60 8.08 3.21
N ASP A 48 -24.08 9.21 2.72
CA ASP A 48 -24.02 10.50 3.42
C ASP A 48 -23.31 10.48 4.80
N TYR A 49 -22.48 9.45 5.07
CA TYR A 49 -21.64 9.37 6.27
C TYR A 49 -20.38 10.24 6.17
N LEU A 50 -19.99 10.62 4.94
CA LEU A 50 -18.78 11.40 4.69
C LEU A 50 -19.05 12.46 3.62
N SER A 51 -18.60 13.70 3.86
CA SER A 51 -18.73 14.75 2.87
C SER A 51 -17.89 14.46 1.62
N LYS A 52 -18.38 14.88 0.44
CA LYS A 52 -17.61 14.78 -0.82
C LYS A 52 -16.25 15.48 -0.75
N ARG A 53 -16.10 16.50 0.10
CA ARG A 53 -14.83 17.22 0.26
C ARG A 53 -13.82 16.36 1.01
N ASP A 54 -14.21 15.84 2.17
CA ASP A 54 -13.33 15.06 3.03
C ASP A 54 -13.00 13.70 2.37
N ALA A 55 -13.97 13.10 1.68
CA ALA A 55 -13.75 11.90 0.87
C ALA A 55 -12.72 12.10 -0.24
N ARG A 56 -12.75 13.24 -0.94
CA ARG A 56 -11.74 13.57 -1.96
C ARG A 56 -10.34 13.71 -1.36
N GLU A 57 -10.24 14.26 -0.16
CA GLU A 57 -8.94 14.36 0.53
C GLU A 57 -8.40 12.99 0.92
N LEU A 58 -9.25 12.14 1.51
CA LEU A 58 -8.88 10.77 1.87
C LEU A 58 -8.54 9.93 0.62
N HIS A 59 -9.32 10.04 -0.44
CA HIS A 59 -9.05 9.31 -1.69
C HIS A 59 -7.68 9.69 -2.27
N ARG A 60 -7.36 11.00 -2.32
CA ARG A 60 -6.05 11.51 -2.77
C ARG A 60 -4.90 11.06 -1.88
N LEU A 61 -5.13 10.90 -0.57
CA LEU A 61 -4.14 10.32 0.33
C LEU A 61 -3.83 8.87 -0.07
N TYR A 62 -4.86 8.07 -0.35
CA TYR A 62 -4.68 6.70 -0.83
C TYR A 62 -4.08 6.62 -2.24
N ASP A 63 -4.40 7.54 -3.16
CA ASP A 63 -3.75 7.61 -4.48
C ASP A 63 -2.23 7.82 -4.35
N ARG A 64 -1.80 8.67 -3.40
CA ARG A 64 -0.37 8.85 -3.12
C ARG A 64 0.27 7.61 -2.51
N VAL A 65 -0.45 6.87 -1.67
CA VAL A 65 0.05 5.60 -1.12
C VAL A 65 0.21 4.58 -2.23
N LEU A 66 -0.82 4.37 -3.06
CA LEU A 66 -0.81 3.48 -4.22
C LEU A 66 0.35 3.82 -5.17
N GLY A 67 0.51 5.09 -5.53
CA GLY A 67 1.62 5.52 -6.39
C GLY A 67 3.00 5.16 -5.83
N LYS A 68 3.19 5.23 -4.50
CA LYS A 68 4.43 4.78 -3.86
C LYS A 68 4.59 3.27 -3.89
N LEU A 69 3.53 2.52 -3.59
CA LEU A 69 3.56 1.05 -3.60
C LEU A 69 3.87 0.52 -5.01
N VAL A 70 3.18 1.03 -6.03
CA VAL A 70 3.40 0.70 -7.44
C VAL A 70 4.82 1.03 -7.87
N ALA A 71 5.32 2.23 -7.53
CA ALA A 71 6.70 2.61 -7.85
C ALA A 71 7.73 1.70 -7.17
N MET A 72 7.46 1.27 -5.92
CA MET A 72 8.30 0.32 -5.20
C MET A 72 8.25 -1.08 -5.80
N GLY A 73 7.07 -1.56 -6.16
CA GLY A 73 6.86 -2.88 -6.77
C GLY A 73 7.46 -2.99 -8.17
N ASN A 74 7.40 -1.92 -8.98
CA ASN A 74 7.97 -1.88 -10.33
C ASN A 74 9.50 -1.77 -10.36
N ASN A 75 10.13 -1.31 -9.28
CA ASN A 75 11.57 -1.17 -9.18
C ASN A 75 12.07 -1.60 -7.79
N PRO A 76 11.91 -2.86 -7.35
CA PRO A 76 12.14 -3.23 -5.96
C PRO A 76 13.61 -3.13 -5.52
N MET A 77 14.55 -3.16 -6.47
CA MET A 77 15.99 -3.24 -6.27
C MET A 77 16.57 -2.26 -5.24
N PRO A 78 16.20 -0.95 -5.18
CA PRO A 78 16.71 -0.01 -4.19
C PRO A 78 16.35 -0.36 -2.74
N TRP A 79 15.33 -1.20 -2.54
CA TRP A 79 14.83 -1.57 -1.21
C TRP A 79 15.29 -2.96 -0.74
N LEU A 80 15.78 -3.80 -1.65
CA LEU A 80 16.20 -5.17 -1.32
C LEU A 80 17.49 -5.21 -0.50
N LEU A 81 17.56 -6.17 0.42
CA LEU A 81 18.77 -6.43 1.20
C LEU A 81 19.69 -7.34 0.37
N GLN A 82 20.80 -6.79 -0.09
CA GLN A 82 21.89 -7.57 -0.67
C GLN A 82 22.42 -8.56 0.38
N ARG A 83 22.71 -9.80 -0.03
CA ARG A 83 23.49 -10.69 0.84
C ARG A 83 24.84 -10.04 1.08
N THR A 84 25.20 -9.81 2.35
CA THR A 84 26.58 -9.51 2.70
C THR A 84 27.43 -10.63 2.11
N ARG A 85 28.26 -10.33 1.11
CA ARG A 85 29.31 -11.27 0.72
C ARG A 85 30.23 -11.34 1.93
N ASN A 86 30.26 -12.50 2.58
CA ASN A 86 31.35 -12.81 3.49
C ASN A 86 32.61 -12.81 2.62
N VAL A 87 33.38 -11.73 2.73
CA VAL A 87 34.76 -11.66 2.26
C VAL A 87 35.62 -12.34 3.31
#